data_AF-F3ZGS3-F1
#
_entry.id   AF-F3ZGS3-F1
#
_cell.length_a   1.000
_cell.length_b   1.000
_cell.length_c   1.000
_cell.angle_alpha   90.00
_cell.angle_beta   90.00
_cell.angle_gamma   90.00
#
_symmetry.space_group_name_H-M   'P 1'
#
loop_
_entity.id
_entity.type
_entity.pdbx_description
1 polymer ?
#
loop_
_entity_poly.entity_id
_entity_poly.type
_entity_poly.pdbx_seq_one_letter_code
_entity_poly.pdbx_strand_id
1 'polypeptide(L)'
;MRAHLLATTACDPPSSSREACCRILRSGSCSRRDAITIITHEDPIGRVPSNYMIHADLSERQEGWREQLWTRRLTEDIFEVACLPFFTYGICYRDVVTIDTNHLVASVVQKSGDRTLRVALVAEHKDRDQLHEHLYEVLEAALQHEWLRVGRPAARHRSRCPHEGAESTSPSRFPSLGARLLTRTLIPLGVLTDRFRMS
;
A
#
# COMPACT_ATOMS: atom_id res chain seq x y z
N MET A 1 -33.99 45.69 12.25
CA MET A 1 -32.83 46.07 11.42
C MET A 1 -32.66 45.02 10.33
N ARG A 2 -32.49 45.45 9.08
CA ARG A 2 -32.13 44.67 7.88
C ARG A 2 -30.82 43.88 8.14
N ALA A 3 -30.52 42.74 7.50
CA ALA A 3 -30.71 42.42 6.10
C ALA A 3 -30.97 40.93 5.80
N HIS A 4 -31.66 40.71 4.68
CA HIS A 4 -31.82 39.47 3.95
C HIS A 4 -30.52 39.03 3.27
N LEU A 5 -30.33 37.71 3.11
CA LEU A 5 -29.93 37.13 1.83
C LEU A 5 -30.38 35.67 1.73
N LEU A 6 -31.26 35.40 0.78
CA LEU A 6 -31.49 34.08 0.18
C LEU A 6 -30.74 34.08 -1.15
N ALA A 7 -29.97 33.02 -1.43
CA ALA A 7 -29.69 32.56 -2.79
C ALA A 7 -29.33 31.07 -2.74
N THR A 8 -30.14 30.29 -3.45
CA THR A 8 -29.98 28.88 -3.82
C THR A 8 -28.96 28.72 -4.93
N THR A 9 -28.17 27.65 -4.88
CA THR A 9 -27.91 26.77 -6.04
C THR A 9 -27.62 25.37 -5.53
N ALA A 10 -28.30 24.39 -6.11
CA ALA A 10 -28.01 22.98 -5.96
C ALA A 10 -26.53 22.73 -6.31
N CYS A 11 -25.77 22.20 -5.37
CA CYS A 11 -24.56 21.47 -5.70
C CYS A 11 -24.99 20.01 -5.88
N ASP A 12 -24.82 19.50 -7.09
CA ASP A 12 -24.75 18.06 -7.30
C ASP A 12 -23.77 17.47 -6.26
N PRO A 13 -24.08 16.33 -5.61
CA PRO A 13 -23.12 15.69 -4.74
C PRO A 13 -21.87 15.39 -5.58
N PRO A 14 -20.65 15.68 -5.11
CA PRO A 14 -19.47 15.16 -5.79
C PRO A 14 -19.63 13.65 -5.83
N SER A 15 -19.61 13.07 -7.02
CA SER A 15 -19.39 11.64 -7.22
C SER A 15 -17.99 11.32 -6.67
N SER A 16 -17.91 11.16 -5.35
CA SER A 16 -16.71 10.82 -4.59
C SER A 16 -16.45 9.34 -4.78
N SER A 17 -15.94 8.97 -5.95
CA SER A 17 -15.35 7.67 -6.21
C SER A 17 -13.87 7.84 -6.51
N ARG A 18 -13.13 8.40 -5.55
CA ARG A 18 -11.67 8.29 -5.49
C ARG A 18 -11.25 7.31 -4.38
N GLU A 19 -11.96 6.19 -4.26
CA GLU A 19 -11.43 5.03 -3.53
C GLU A 19 -10.33 4.38 -4.39
N ALA A 20 -9.12 4.93 -4.34
CA ALA A 20 -7.95 4.31 -4.95
C ALA A 20 -7.46 3.13 -4.08
N CYS A 21 -7.19 1.99 -4.71
CA CYS A 21 -7.13 0.67 -4.08
C CYS A 21 -5.74 0.03 -4.29
N CYS A 22 -5.46 -1.12 -3.69
CA CYS A 22 -4.26 -1.92 -3.95
C CYS A 22 -4.67 -3.36 -4.25
N ARG A 23 -3.80 -4.17 -4.89
CA ARG A 23 -4.14 -5.54 -5.28
C ARG A 23 -2.98 -6.51 -5.06
N ILE A 24 -3.33 -7.73 -4.66
CA ILE A 24 -2.41 -8.87 -4.60
C ILE A 24 -2.56 -9.68 -5.88
N LEU A 25 -1.49 -9.81 -6.66
CA LEU A 25 -1.46 -10.57 -7.91
C LEU A 25 -0.71 -11.89 -7.68
N ARG A 26 -1.26 -12.99 -8.19
CA ARG A 26 -0.62 -14.31 -8.22
C ARG A 26 -0.36 -14.70 -9.67
N SER A 27 0.90 -14.87 -10.06
CA SER A 27 1.23 -15.41 -11.38
C SER A 27 1.17 -16.94 -11.34
N GLY A 28 0.23 -17.54 -12.06
CA GLY A 28 0.20 -18.99 -12.25
C GLY A 28 1.17 -19.40 -13.36
N SER A 29 2.27 -20.08 -13.01
CA SER A 29 3.11 -20.79 -13.99
C SER A 29 2.78 -22.28 -13.92
N CYS A 30 2.60 -22.93 -15.07
CA CYS A 30 2.34 -24.38 -15.18
C CYS A 30 3.61 -25.24 -15.01
N SER A 31 4.77 -24.64 -14.74
CA SER A 31 5.99 -25.34 -14.37
C SER A 31 6.18 -25.29 -12.86
N ARG A 32 6.80 -26.32 -12.27
CA ARG A 32 7.05 -26.57 -10.83
C ARG A 32 7.87 -25.49 -10.08
N ARG A 33 7.89 -24.26 -10.58
CA ARG A 33 8.46 -23.09 -9.93
C ARG A 33 7.43 -22.52 -8.97
N ASP A 34 7.89 -22.16 -7.78
CA ASP A 34 7.04 -21.59 -6.73
C ASP A 34 6.33 -20.33 -7.25
N ALA A 35 5.02 -20.27 -7.01
CA ALA A 35 4.19 -19.19 -7.52
C ALA A 35 4.57 -17.87 -6.82
N ILE A 36 5.08 -16.91 -7.58
CA ILE A 36 5.40 -15.58 -7.04
C ILE A 36 4.10 -14.82 -6.76
N THR A 37 4.01 -14.28 -5.54
CA THR A 37 2.93 -13.38 -5.13
C THR A 37 3.48 -11.96 -5.06
N ILE A 38 2.90 -11.05 -5.84
CA ILE A 38 3.32 -9.65 -5.89
C ILE A 38 2.23 -8.78 -5.27
N ILE A 39 2.60 -8.01 -4.26
CA ILE A 39 1.77 -7.00 -3.62
C ILE A 39 1.99 -5.69 -4.35
N THR A 40 0.93 -5.10 -4.91
CA THR A 40 1.02 -3.91 -5.77
C THR A 40 0.33 -2.70 -5.15
N HIS A 41 0.89 -1.51 -5.39
CA HIS A 41 0.30 -0.22 -5.05
C HIS A 41 -0.37 0.33 -6.31
N GLU A 42 -1.69 0.51 -6.35
CA GLU A 42 -2.34 1.00 -7.58
C GLU A 42 -2.23 2.53 -7.72
N ASP A 43 -2.23 3.25 -6.59
CA ASP A 43 -2.16 4.71 -6.56
C ASP A 43 -1.19 5.23 -5.49
N PRO A 44 0.12 5.10 -5.73
CA PRO A 44 1.14 5.56 -4.78
C PRO A 44 1.16 7.09 -4.67
N ILE A 45 1.48 7.61 -3.50
CA ILE A 45 1.47 9.08 -3.24
C ILE A 45 2.38 9.88 -4.16
N GLY A 46 3.49 9.28 -4.61
CA GLY A 46 4.47 9.90 -5.51
C GLY A 46 4.34 9.44 -6.95
N ARG A 47 3.15 9.00 -7.40
CA ARG A 47 2.94 8.59 -8.79
C ARG A 47 3.16 9.76 -9.74
N VAL A 48 4.12 9.63 -10.63
CA VAL A 48 4.32 10.49 -11.80
C VAL A 48 4.53 9.65 -13.07
N PRO A 49 4.44 10.21 -14.28
CA PRO A 49 4.57 9.44 -15.51
C PRO A 49 5.92 8.74 -15.70
N SER A 50 6.97 9.21 -15.01
CA SER A 50 8.35 8.71 -15.14
C SER A 50 8.77 7.75 -14.03
N ASN A 51 7.82 7.14 -13.32
CA ASN A 51 8.16 6.16 -12.28
C ASN A 51 8.55 4.80 -12.88
N TYR A 52 9.45 4.12 -12.19
CA TYR A 52 9.84 2.74 -12.43
C TYR A 52 9.24 1.85 -11.34
N MET A 53 9.04 0.57 -11.66
CA MET A 53 8.60 -0.43 -10.70
C MET A 53 9.77 -1.36 -10.39
N ILE A 54 10.11 -1.46 -9.11
CA ILE A 54 11.10 -2.41 -8.60
C ILE A 54 10.42 -3.30 -7.56
N HIS A 55 11.10 -4.33 -7.08
CA HIS A 55 10.53 -5.19 -6.04
C HIS A 55 11.40 -5.20 -4.78
N ALA A 56 10.76 -5.32 -3.63
CA ALA A 56 11.41 -5.73 -2.40
C ALA A 56 11.06 -7.20 -2.12
N ASP A 57 12.07 -7.99 -1.76
CA ASP A 57 11.88 -9.39 -1.38
C ASP A 57 11.22 -9.48 0.00
N LEU A 58 10.20 -10.33 0.12
CA LEU A 58 9.50 -10.64 1.36
C LEU A 58 9.61 -12.13 1.72
N SER A 59 10.56 -12.84 1.11
CA SER A 59 10.75 -14.29 1.32
C SER A 59 11.06 -14.66 2.77
N GLU A 60 11.60 -13.73 3.57
CA GLU A 60 11.77 -13.90 5.03
C GLU A 60 10.44 -14.13 5.78
N ARG A 61 9.31 -13.66 5.22
CA ARG A 61 7.98 -13.86 5.80
C ARG A 61 7.24 -14.99 5.15
N GLN A 62 7.32 -15.06 3.84
CA GLN A 62 6.60 -16.03 3.04
C GLN A 62 7.35 -16.19 1.73
N GLU A 63 7.81 -17.41 1.47
CA GLU A 63 8.55 -17.74 0.26
C GLU A 63 7.79 -17.30 -1.01
N GLY A 64 8.52 -16.69 -1.94
CA GLY A 64 7.98 -16.20 -3.21
C GLY A 64 7.16 -14.92 -3.10
N TRP A 65 7.10 -14.26 -1.93
CA TRP A 65 6.42 -12.99 -1.78
C TRP A 65 7.33 -11.82 -2.12
N ARG A 66 6.77 -10.85 -2.84
CA ARG A 66 7.43 -9.61 -3.19
C ARG A 66 6.47 -8.44 -3.04
N GLU A 67 7.01 -7.29 -2.70
CA GLU A 67 6.29 -6.02 -2.74
C GLU A 67 6.80 -5.18 -3.90
N GLN A 68 5.89 -4.72 -4.76
CA GLN A 68 6.21 -3.82 -5.85
C GLN A 68 6.31 -2.39 -5.33
N LEU A 69 7.47 -1.77 -5.41
CA LEU A 69 7.67 -0.38 -5.04
C LEU A 69 7.70 0.49 -6.30
N TRP A 70 7.01 1.62 -6.24
CA TRP A 70 7.14 2.67 -7.25
C TRP A 70 8.32 3.56 -6.89
N THR A 71 9.14 3.88 -7.88
CA THR A 71 10.35 4.67 -7.68
C THR A 71 10.55 5.70 -8.77
N ARG A 72 11.34 6.72 -8.47
CA ARG A 72 11.91 7.65 -9.46
C ARG A 72 13.36 7.26 -9.69
N ARG A 73 13.74 7.01 -10.93
CA ARG A 73 15.12 6.67 -11.28
C ARG A 73 16.01 7.92 -11.16
N LEU A 74 17.12 7.81 -10.43
CA LEU A 74 18.12 8.87 -10.27
C LEU A 74 19.35 8.61 -11.15
N THR A 75 19.84 7.37 -11.17
CA THR A 75 20.92 6.88 -12.06
C THR A 75 20.50 5.53 -12.67
N GLU A 76 21.42 4.74 -13.22
CA GLU A 76 21.07 3.41 -13.74
C GLU A 76 20.65 2.41 -12.67
N ASP A 77 21.30 2.46 -11.53
CA ASP A 77 21.17 1.53 -10.42
C ASP A 77 20.61 2.18 -9.15
N ILE A 78 20.47 3.52 -9.11
CA ILE A 78 19.98 4.27 -7.95
C ILE A 78 18.57 4.81 -8.19
N PHE A 79 17.69 4.55 -7.23
CA PHE A 79 16.26 4.87 -7.30
C PHE A 79 15.78 5.53 -6.00
N GLU A 80 14.94 6.55 -6.10
CA GLU A 80 14.23 7.15 -4.98
C GLU A 80 12.85 6.51 -4.83
N VAL A 81 12.49 6.06 -3.64
CA VAL A 81 11.18 5.46 -3.35
C VAL A 81 10.07 6.51 -3.43
N ALA A 82 9.03 6.22 -4.19
CA ALA A 82 7.93 7.14 -4.50
C ALA A 82 6.56 6.63 -4.01
N CYS A 83 6.54 5.59 -3.17
CA CYS A 83 5.34 5.09 -2.50
C CYS A 83 5.60 4.82 -1.02
N LEU A 84 4.56 4.47 -0.27
CA LEU A 84 4.65 4.09 1.14
C LEU A 84 4.67 2.56 1.29
N PRO A 85 5.82 1.93 1.61
CA PRO A 85 5.90 0.47 1.68
C PRO A 85 4.95 -0.12 2.72
N PHE A 86 4.09 -1.05 2.31
CA PHE A 86 3.16 -1.81 3.13
C PHE A 86 3.86 -2.86 3.98
N PHE A 87 4.78 -3.64 3.43
CA PHE A 87 5.35 -4.81 4.10
C PHE A 87 6.86 -4.78 4.21
N THR A 88 7.58 -4.06 3.34
CA THR A 88 9.05 -3.95 3.42
C THR A 88 9.46 -3.07 4.60
N TYR A 89 10.30 -3.61 5.48
CA TYR A 89 10.83 -2.87 6.63
C TYR A 89 12.16 -2.23 6.27
N GLY A 90 12.52 -1.18 7.02
CA GLY A 90 13.77 -0.48 6.79
C GLY A 90 13.81 0.30 5.48
N ILE A 91 12.67 0.55 4.81
CA ILE A 91 12.54 1.45 3.66
C ILE A 91 11.33 2.36 3.90
N CYS A 92 11.50 3.65 3.63
CA CYS A 92 10.47 4.68 3.75
C CYS A 92 10.31 5.46 2.43
N TYR A 93 9.27 6.28 2.37
CA TYR A 93 9.09 7.25 1.29
C TYR A 93 10.35 8.09 1.11
N ARG A 94 10.74 8.35 -0.15
CA ARG A 94 11.94 9.13 -0.52
C ARG A 94 13.27 8.59 -0.01
N ASP A 95 13.31 7.39 0.57
CA ASP A 95 14.58 6.69 0.73
C ASP A 95 15.18 6.43 -0.66
N VAL A 96 16.51 6.49 -0.74
CA VAL A 96 17.24 6.18 -1.96
C VAL A 96 17.81 4.78 -1.81
N VAL A 97 17.58 3.94 -2.82
CA VAL A 97 17.93 2.52 -2.82
C VAL A 97 18.68 2.15 -4.10
N THR A 98 19.42 1.05 -4.04
CA THR A 98 19.95 0.37 -5.21
C THR A 98 19.17 -0.90 -5.52
N ILE A 99 19.29 -1.39 -6.74
CA ILE A 99 18.72 -2.67 -7.17
C ILE A 99 19.78 -3.64 -7.67
N ASP A 100 19.47 -4.93 -7.60
CA ASP A 100 20.26 -5.99 -8.23
C ASP A 100 19.85 -6.22 -9.70
N THR A 101 20.46 -7.22 -10.34
CA THR A 101 20.17 -7.61 -11.73
C THR A 101 18.76 -8.19 -11.94
N ASN A 102 18.05 -8.54 -10.87
CA ASN A 102 16.67 -9.03 -10.90
C ASN A 102 15.65 -7.92 -10.60
N HIS A 103 16.09 -6.65 -10.54
CA HIS A 103 15.29 -5.50 -10.11
C HIS A 103 14.73 -5.65 -8.68
N LEU A 104 15.44 -6.38 -7.82
CA LEU A 104 15.18 -6.44 -6.38
C LEU A 104 15.95 -5.35 -5.67
N VAL A 105 15.37 -4.72 -4.65
CA VAL A 105 16.10 -3.80 -3.76
C VAL A 105 17.28 -4.54 -3.15
N ALA A 106 18.49 -4.02 -3.38
CA ALA A 106 19.73 -4.58 -2.86
C ALA A 106 20.16 -3.90 -1.55
N SER A 107 20.12 -2.56 -1.50
CA SER A 107 20.43 -1.82 -0.28
C SER A 107 19.78 -0.42 -0.26
N VAL A 108 19.69 0.17 0.94
CA VAL A 108 19.33 1.59 1.11
C VAL A 108 20.61 2.40 1.18
N VAL A 109 20.81 3.31 0.22
CA VAL A 109 22.01 4.17 0.15
C VAL A 109 21.82 5.49 0.89
N GLN A 110 20.58 5.99 0.98
CA GLN A 110 20.28 7.22 1.72
C GLN A 110 18.91 7.15 2.36
N LYS A 111 18.85 7.57 3.63
CA LYS A 111 17.60 7.75 4.36
C LYS A 111 17.02 9.14 4.12
N SER A 112 15.72 9.17 3.87
CA SER A 112 14.90 10.39 3.81
C SER A 112 14.78 11.10 5.16
N GLY A 113 14.87 10.34 6.26
CA GLY A 113 14.51 10.78 7.61
C GLY A 113 13.03 10.61 7.94
N ASP A 114 12.22 10.21 6.96
CA ASP A 114 10.81 9.88 7.14
C ASP A 114 10.64 8.59 7.94
N ARG A 115 9.53 8.46 8.67
CA ARG A 115 9.19 7.23 9.39
C ARG A 115 7.86 6.67 8.95
N THR A 116 7.84 5.38 8.69
CA THR A 116 6.62 4.69 8.30
C THR A 116 5.85 4.13 9.51
N LEU A 117 4.62 4.60 9.75
CA LEU A 117 3.66 4.01 10.67
C LEU A 117 2.68 3.13 9.88
N ARG A 118 2.44 1.90 10.37
CA ARG A 118 1.51 0.96 9.77
C ARG A 118 0.36 0.66 10.72
N VAL A 119 -0.87 0.81 10.24
CA VAL A 119 -2.09 0.51 11.02
C VAL A 119 -2.88 -0.54 10.28
N ALA A 120 -3.13 -1.68 10.94
CA ALA A 120 -3.99 -2.74 10.41
C ALA A 120 -5.31 -2.75 11.18
N LEU A 121 -6.42 -2.57 10.46
CA LEU A 121 -7.74 -2.75 11.05
C LEU A 121 -8.17 -4.21 10.92
N VAL A 122 -8.39 -4.90 12.04
CA VAL A 122 -8.77 -6.32 12.05
C VAL A 122 -10.15 -6.50 11.42
N ALA A 123 -10.31 -7.54 10.59
CA ALA A 123 -11.52 -7.75 9.79
C ALA A 123 -12.77 -7.95 10.65
N GLU A 124 -12.61 -8.61 11.79
CA GLU A 124 -13.65 -8.99 12.74
C GLU A 124 -13.98 -7.86 13.75
N HIS A 125 -13.31 -6.71 13.66
CA HIS A 125 -13.59 -5.59 14.57
C HIS A 125 -14.97 -4.99 14.28
N LYS A 126 -15.86 -4.98 15.29
CA LYS A 126 -17.26 -4.52 15.14
C LYS A 126 -17.40 -3.10 14.57
N ASP A 127 -16.48 -2.22 14.93
CA ASP A 127 -16.49 -0.81 14.50
C ASP A 127 -15.43 -0.53 13.42
N ARG A 128 -14.99 -1.56 12.68
CA ARG A 128 -13.89 -1.45 11.69
C ARG A 128 -14.12 -0.32 10.69
N ASP A 129 -15.32 -0.26 10.13
CA ASP A 129 -15.63 0.71 9.07
C ASP A 129 -15.72 2.13 9.67
N GLN A 130 -16.30 2.29 10.86
CA GLN A 130 -16.29 3.58 11.56
C GLN A 130 -14.87 4.03 11.87
N LEU A 131 -14.01 3.15 12.40
CA LEU A 131 -12.59 3.46 12.65
C LEU A 131 -11.85 3.80 11.36
N HIS A 132 -12.18 3.14 10.25
CA HIS A 132 -11.60 3.47 8.95
C HIS A 132 -11.93 4.89 8.53
N GLU A 133 -13.21 5.28 8.59
CA GLU A 133 -13.64 6.65 8.24
C GLU A 133 -12.98 7.69 9.16
N HIS A 134 -12.98 7.47 10.49
CA HIS A 134 -12.33 8.40 11.42
C HIS A 134 -10.82 8.53 11.16
N LEU A 135 -10.14 7.42 10.86
CA LEU A 135 -8.73 7.47 10.47
C LEU A 135 -8.55 8.22 9.16
N TYR A 136 -9.41 8.00 8.18
CA TYR A 136 -9.36 8.70 6.90
C TYR A 136 -9.47 10.22 7.09
N GLU A 137 -10.49 10.68 7.81
CA GLU A 137 -10.73 12.10 8.11
C GLU A 137 -9.53 12.76 8.81
N VAL A 138 -8.97 12.09 9.83
CA VAL A 138 -7.82 12.61 10.58
C VAL A 138 -6.55 12.70 9.72
N LEU A 139 -6.38 11.79 8.77
CA LEU A 139 -5.16 11.68 7.97
C LEU A 139 -5.17 12.58 6.74
N GLU A 140 -6.33 12.71 6.08
CA GLU A 140 -6.49 13.55 4.90
C GLU A 140 -6.06 14.98 5.17
N ALA A 141 -6.35 15.50 6.37
CA ALA A 141 -6.05 16.88 6.73
C ALA A 141 -4.56 17.17 6.99
N ALA A 142 -3.70 16.16 7.15
CA ALA A 142 -2.38 16.40 7.72
C ALA A 142 -1.22 15.63 7.06
N LEU A 143 -1.47 14.47 6.44
CA LEU A 143 -0.41 13.47 6.24
C LEU A 143 -0.55 12.68 4.94
N GLN A 144 0.61 12.36 4.37
CA GLN A 144 0.71 11.42 3.26
C GLN A 144 0.37 10.01 3.74
N HIS A 145 -0.54 9.35 3.03
CA HIS A 145 -1.03 8.03 3.41
C HIS A 145 -1.41 7.19 2.18
N GLU A 146 -1.28 5.86 2.30
CA GLU A 146 -1.69 4.88 1.29
C GLU A 146 -2.49 3.76 1.94
N TRP A 147 -3.48 3.25 1.22
CA TRP A 147 -4.38 2.20 1.68
C TRP A 147 -4.20 0.90 0.90
N LEU A 148 -3.83 -0.16 1.61
CA LEU A 148 -3.91 -1.51 1.08
C LEU A 148 -5.33 -2.07 1.28
N ARG A 149 -6.01 -2.40 0.19
CA ARG A 149 -7.21 -3.24 0.25
C ARG A 149 -6.82 -4.67 -0.07
N VAL A 150 -6.96 -5.57 0.90
CA VAL A 150 -6.89 -7.00 0.61
C VAL A 150 -8.17 -7.35 -0.15
N GLY A 151 -8.03 -7.69 -1.44
CA GLY A 151 -9.15 -8.09 -2.27
C GLY A 151 -9.95 -9.22 -1.61
N ARG A 152 -11.27 -9.23 -1.80
CA ARG A 152 -12.07 -10.42 -1.43
C ARG A 152 -11.44 -11.62 -2.16
N PRO A 153 -11.21 -12.76 -1.49
CA PRO A 153 -10.76 -13.96 -2.20
C PRO A 153 -11.74 -14.20 -3.34
N ALA A 154 -11.27 -14.09 -4.58
CA ALA A 154 -12.08 -14.47 -5.73
C ALA A 154 -12.51 -15.91 -5.46
N ALA A 155 -13.83 -16.12 -5.31
CA ALA A 155 -14.37 -17.45 -5.06
C ALA A 155 -13.85 -18.34 -6.20
N ARG A 156 -12.87 -19.18 -5.88
CA ARG A 156 -12.25 -20.07 -6.85
C ARG A 156 -13.33 -21.09 -7.20
N HIS A 157 -14.04 -20.87 -8.30
CA HIS A 157 -14.96 -21.86 -8.83
C HIS A 157 -14.10 -23.08 -9.21
N ARG A 158 -14.03 -24.06 -8.31
CA ARG A 158 -13.47 -25.36 -8.65
C ARG A 158 -14.44 -25.98 -9.64
N SER A 159 -14.17 -25.86 -10.93
CA SER A 159 -14.64 -26.84 -11.89
C SER A 159 -14.04 -28.18 -11.44
N ARG A 160 -14.87 -29.08 -10.90
CA ARG A 160 -14.44 -30.44 -10.56
C ARG A 160 -13.99 -31.12 -11.85
N CYS A 161 -12.68 -31.29 -12.03
CA CYS A 161 -12.20 -32.38 -12.84
C CYS A 161 -12.35 -33.65 -12.00
N PRO A 162 -13.14 -34.64 -12.43
CA PRO A 162 -13.18 -35.93 -11.76
C PRO A 162 -11.96 -36.71 -12.21
N HIS A 163 -10.94 -36.79 -11.38
CA HIS A 163 -10.08 -37.96 -11.16
C HIS A 163 -8.85 -37.56 -10.32
N GLU A 164 -8.35 -38.55 -9.59
CA GLU A 164 -7.16 -38.55 -8.72
C GLU A 164 -7.38 -38.11 -7.26
N GLY A 165 -7.33 -39.13 -6.39
CA GLY A 165 -7.25 -38.97 -4.95
C GLY A 165 -5.90 -38.39 -4.54
N ALA A 166 -5.91 -37.46 -3.61
CA ALA A 166 -4.70 -36.94 -3.00
C ALA A 166 -4.98 -36.50 -1.55
N GLU A 167 -4.00 -36.84 -0.70
CA GLU A 167 -3.84 -36.41 0.69
C GLU A 167 -4.11 -34.93 0.90
N SER A 168 -4.84 -34.63 1.98
CA SER A 168 -5.11 -33.26 2.40
C SER A 168 -3.90 -32.68 3.13
N THR A 169 -3.04 -31.97 2.41
CA THR A 169 -2.15 -30.98 3.03
C THR A 169 -2.97 -29.70 3.26
N SER A 170 -3.14 -29.36 4.54
CA SER A 170 -3.86 -28.16 4.99
C SER A 170 -3.28 -26.90 4.35
N PRO A 171 -4.09 -26.02 3.74
CA PRO A 171 -3.58 -24.79 3.14
C PRO A 171 -3.05 -23.85 4.23
N SER A 172 -1.89 -23.26 3.95
CA SER A 172 -1.23 -22.26 4.78
C SER A 172 -2.22 -21.16 5.18
N ARG A 173 -2.42 -21.05 6.49
CA ARG A 173 -3.21 -19.99 7.11
C ARG A 173 -2.44 -18.68 6.95
N PHE A 174 -2.77 -17.92 5.92
CA PHE A 174 -2.97 -16.52 6.20
C PHE A 174 -4.12 -16.46 7.22
N PRO A 175 -4.00 -15.77 8.37
CA PRO A 175 -5.21 -15.26 9.01
C PRO A 175 -5.94 -14.50 7.90
N SER A 176 -7.26 -14.68 7.81
CA SER A 176 -8.13 -13.95 6.88
C SER A 176 -7.98 -12.45 7.16
N LEU A 177 -6.91 -11.86 6.66
CA LEU A 177 -6.60 -10.44 6.76
C LEU A 177 -7.53 -9.74 5.79
N GLY A 178 -8.81 -9.64 6.15
CA GLY A 178 -9.67 -8.55 5.71
C GLY A 178 -9.24 -7.24 6.37
N ALA A 179 -7.92 -7.00 6.41
CA ALA A 179 -7.33 -5.85 7.04
C ALA A 179 -7.09 -4.77 6.00
N ARG A 180 -7.51 -3.56 6.33
CA ARG A 180 -7.01 -2.36 5.65
C ARG A 180 -5.69 -2.03 6.32
N LEU A 181 -4.59 -2.10 5.55
CA LEU A 181 -3.29 -1.64 6.01
C LEU A 181 -3.12 -0.21 5.54
N LEU A 182 -3.01 0.69 6.49
CA LEU A 182 -2.63 2.07 6.27
C LEU A 182 -1.13 2.19 6.48
N THR A 183 -0.42 2.74 5.51
CA THR A 183 0.95 3.20 5.71
C THR A 183 0.96 4.72 5.76
N ARG A 184 1.68 5.29 6.73
CA ARG A 184 1.81 6.74 6.95
C ARG A 184 3.27 7.12 7.08
N THR A 185 3.65 8.25 6.53
CA THR A 185 4.95 8.87 6.83
C THR A 185 4.82 9.91 7.96
N LEU A 186 5.68 9.81 8.97
CA LEU A 186 5.94 10.87 9.96
C LEU A 186 7.18 11.65 9.50
N ILE A 187 7.01 12.95 9.31
CA ILE A 187 8.11 13.89 9.06
C ILE A 187 8.93 14.02 10.36
N PRO A 188 10.28 14.07 10.31
CA PRO A 188 11.10 14.25 11.48
C PRO A 188 10.69 15.52 12.28
N LEU A 189 10.56 15.36 13.61
CA LEU A 189 10.11 16.39 14.56
C LEU A 189 10.87 17.73 14.46
N GLY A 190 12.12 17.72 13.99
CA GLY A 190 12.94 18.93 13.80
C GLY A 190 12.47 19.89 12.72
N VAL A 191 11.54 19.50 11.84
CA VAL A 191 10.96 20.36 10.78
C VAL A 191 9.63 20.99 11.22
N LEU A 192 8.96 20.41 12.22
CA LEU A 192 7.66 20.91 12.70
C LEU A 192 7.78 22.13 13.62
N THR A 193 8.95 22.38 14.23
CA THR A 193 9.13 23.52 15.15
C THR A 193 9.19 24.87 14.46
N ASP A 194 9.45 24.94 13.15
CA ASP A 194 9.51 26.21 12.41
C ASP A 194 8.16 26.65 11.83
N ARG A 195 7.20 25.72 11.63
CA ARG A 195 5.88 26.07 11.08
C ARG A 195 4.84 26.54 12.11
N PHE A 196 5.13 26.44 13.41
CA PHE A 196 4.23 26.88 14.48
C PHE A 196 4.67 28.18 15.19
N ARG A 197 5.65 28.90 14.64
CA ARG A 197 6.14 30.17 15.20
C ARG A 197 5.71 31.43 14.43
N MET A 198 4.69 31.32 13.60
CA MET A 198 4.04 32.46 12.94
C MET A 198 2.52 32.38 13.10
N SER A 199 2.04 32.62 14.32
CA SER A 199 0.68 33.05 14.65
C SER A 199 0.70 33.67 16.04
#